data_AF-A0A7Z9I6M7-F1
#
_entry.id   AF-A0A7Z9I6M7-F1
#
_cell.length_a   1.000
_cell.length_b   1.000
_cell.length_c   1.000
_cell.angle_alpha   90.00
_cell.angle_beta   90.00
_cell.angle_gamma   90.00
#
_symmetry.space_group_name_H-M   'P 1'
#
loop_
_entity.id
_entity.type
_entity.pdbx_description
1 polymer ?
#
loop_
_entity_poly.entity_id
_entity_poly.type
_entity_poly.pdbx_seq_one_letter_code
_entity_poly.pdbx_strand_id
1 'polypeptide(L)' 'MLDTVKNWLRQIAEVGLMLIAAAAVLEIIFGSAIPFLGVSILGNITALSSQLGEQGLVGIIALAIIIWLYNRR' A
#
# COMPACT_ATOMS: atom_id res chain seq x y z
N MET A 1 -16.49 24.09 -2.45
CA MET A 1 -16.74 23.00 -3.43
C MET A 1 -15.59 21.99 -3.45
N LEU A 2 -14.33 22.42 -3.55
CA LEU A 2 -13.17 21.52 -3.46
C LEU A 2 -13.11 20.77 -2.12
N ASP A 3 -13.43 21.43 -1.01
CA ASP A 3 -13.45 20.79 0.31
C ASP A 3 -14.49 19.67 0.40
N THR A 4 -15.64 19.86 -0.25
CA THR A 4 -16.71 18.86 -0.33
C THR A 4 -16.23 17.63 -1.11
N VAL A 5 -15.61 17.83 -2.28
CA VAL A 5 -15.05 16.74 -3.09
C VAL A 5 -13.95 16.00 -2.33
N LYS A 6 -13.06 16.73 -1.66
CA LYS A 6 -11.99 16.15 -0.83
C LYS A 6 -12.55 15.32 0.32
N ASN A 7 -13.62 15.80 0.97
CA ASN A 7 -14.27 15.07 2.05
C ASN A 7 -14.96 13.79 1.54
N TRP A 8 -15.61 13.85 0.37
CA TRP A 8 -16.20 12.67 -0.28
C TRP A 8 -15.16 11.62 -0.65
N LEU A 9 -14.05 12.03 -1.28
CA LEU A 9 -12.95 11.12 -1.60
C LEU A 9 -12.35 10.46 -0.36
N ARG A 10 -12.22 11.22 0.73
CA ARG A 10 -11.76 10.68 2.02
C ARG A 10 -12.72 9.60 2.53
N GLN A 11 -14.03 9.87 2.55
CA GLN A 11 -15.01 8.89 3.04
C GLN A 11 -15.04 7.63 2.19
N ILE A 12 -14.98 7.77 0.86
CA ILE A 12 -14.90 6.62 -0.05
C ILE A 12 -13.62 5.82 0.21
N ALA A 13 -12.49 6.49 0.38
CA ALA A 13 -11.22 5.84 0.68
C ALA A 13 -11.27 5.11 2.03
N GLU A 14 -11.84 5.72 3.06
CA GLU A 14 -12.02 5.09 4.38
C GLU A 14 -12.87 3.82 4.28
N VAL A 15 -14.01 3.88 3.61
CA VAL A 15 -14.88 2.71 3.39
C VAL A 15 -14.16 1.64 2.55
N GLY A 16 -13.50 2.04 1.47
CA GLY A 16 -12.71 1.14 0.63
C GLY A 16 -11.60 0.44 1.41
N LEU A 17 -10.92 1.16 2.30
CA LEU A 17 -9.88 0.61 3.15
C LEU A 17 -10.44 -0.43 4.12
N MET A 18 -11.60 -0.16 4.74
CA MET A 18 -12.29 -1.12 5.61
C MET A 18 -12.68 -2.40 4.85
N LEU A 19 -13.14 -2.28 3.61
CA LEU A 19 -13.47 -3.42 2.75
C LEU A 19 -12.23 -4.25 2.38
N ILE A 20 -11.12 -3.59 2.01
CA ILE A 20 -9.85 -4.25 1.72
C ILE A 20 -9.35 -5.02 2.95
N ALA A 21 -9.42 -4.40 4.13
CA ALA A 21 -9.02 -5.04 5.38
C ALA A 21 -9.87 -6.29 5.70
N ALA A 22 -11.19 -6.20 5.57
CA ALA A 22 -12.08 -7.34 5.79
C ALA A 22 -11.80 -8.49 4.80
N ALA A 23 -11.60 -8.16 3.53
CA ALA A 23 -11.31 -9.15 2.50
C ALA A 23 -9.92 -9.78 2.68
N ALA A 24 -8.91 -9.02 3.13
CA ALA A 24 -7.62 -9.58 3.52
C ALA A 24 -7.74 -10.60 4.67
N VAL A 25 -8.54 -10.30 5.71
CA VAL A 25 -8.78 -11.23 6.82
C VAL A 25 -9.45 -12.52 6.32
N LEU A 26 -10.47 -12.41 5.46
CA LEU A 26 -11.13 -13.57 4.87
C LEU A 26 -10.17 -14.41 4.02
N GLU A 27 -9.32 -13.78 3.22
CA GLU A 27 -8.32 -14.47 2.40
C GLU A 27 -7.30 -15.23 3.25
N ILE A 28 -6.90 -14.69 4.41
CA ILE A 28 -6.05 -15.40 5.39
C ILE A 28 -6.77 -16.64 5.94
N ILE A 29 -8.04 -16.53 6.31
CA ILE A 29 -8.83 -17.62 6.91
C ILE A 29 -9.01 -18.78 5.90
N PHE A 30 -9.35 -18.45 4.65
CA PHE A 30 -9.60 -19.46 3.61
C PHE A 30 -8.34 -19.94 2.89
N GLY A 31 -7.20 -19.26 3.08
CA GLY A 31 -5.91 -19.62 2.48
C GLY A 31 -5.89 -19.58 0.95
N SER A 32 -6.87 -18.93 0.32
CA SER A 32 -7.01 -18.85 -1.13
C SER A 32 -7.77 -17.59 -1.52
N ALA A 33 -7.57 -17.14 -2.77
CA ALA A 33 -8.26 -15.98 -3.31
C ALA A 33 -9.78 -16.19 -3.24
N ILE A 34 -10.48 -15.17 -2.75
CA ILE A 34 -11.89 -15.31 -2.45
C ILE A 34 -12.70 -15.32 -3.77
N PRO A 35 -13.53 -16.35 -4.05
CA PRO A 35 -14.15 -16.55 -5.36
C PRO A 35 -15.02 -15.39 -5.87
N PHE A 36 -15.60 -14.60 -4.97
CA PHE A 36 -16.49 -13.49 -5.32
C PHE A 36 -15.77 -12.17 -5.62
N LEU A 37 -14.48 -12.05 -5.32
CA LEU A 37 -13.67 -10.87 -5.65
C LEU A 37 -12.79 -11.08 -6.88
N GLY A 38 -12.48 -12.34 -7.25
CA GLY A 38 -11.68 -12.68 -8.43
C GLY A 38 -10.24 -12.15 -8.42
N VAL A 39 -9.81 -11.52 -7.31
CA VAL A 39 -8.50 -10.89 -7.14
C VAL A 39 -7.96 -11.25 -5.76
N SER A 40 -6.67 -11.58 -5.68
CA SER A 40 -5.95 -11.83 -4.42
C SER A 40 -5.43 -10.50 -3.85
N ILE A 41 -5.97 -10.07 -2.73
CA ILE A 41 -5.59 -8.80 -2.07
C ILE A 41 -4.25 -8.99 -1.38
N LEU A 42 -4.08 -10.10 -0.67
CA LEU A 42 -2.80 -10.44 -0.04
C LEU A 42 -1.70 -10.67 -1.08
N GLY A 43 -2.03 -11.29 -2.22
CA GLY A 43 -1.09 -11.46 -3.32
C GLY A 43 -0.62 -10.12 -3.88
N ASN A 44 -1.53 -9.16 -4.06
CA ASN A 44 -1.16 -7.81 -4.51
C ASN A 44 -0.28 -7.07 -3.48
N ILE A 45 -0.61 -7.16 -2.18
CA ILE A 45 0.17 -6.52 -1.11
C ILE A 45 1.57 -7.14 -1.00
N THR A 46 1.67 -8.47 -1.04
CA THR A 46 2.96 -9.17 -0.96
C THR A 46 3.83 -8.92 -2.19
N ALA A 47 3.25 -8.86 -3.38
CA ALA A 47 3.96 -8.48 -4.61
C ALA A 47 4.52 -7.05 -4.53
N LEU A 48 3.72 -6.08 -4.07
CA LEU A 48 4.19 -4.71 -3.86
C LEU A 48 5.29 -4.64 -2.80
N SER A 49 5.13 -5.35 -1.68
CA SER A 49 6.16 -5.42 -0.65
C SER A 49 7.46 -6.03 -1.17
N SER A 50 7.38 -7.05 -2.03
CA SER A 50 8.55 -7.67 -2.67
C SER A 50 9.27 -6.68 -3.58
N GLN A 51 8.54 -5.96 -4.43
CA GLN A 51 9.12 -4.94 -5.31
C GLN A 51 9.80 -3.81 -4.53
N LEU A 52 9.19 -3.37 -3.43
CA LEU A 52 9.79 -2.37 -2.55
C LEU A 52 11.03 -2.90 -1.82
N GLY A 53 11.03 -4.18 -1.43
CA GLY A 53 12.18 -4.84 -0.81
C GLY A 53 13.35 -5.04 -1.77
N GLU A 54 13.09 -5.43 -3.01
CA GLU A 54 14.11 -5.56 -4.07
C GLU A 54 14.81 -4.22 -4.34
N GLN A 55 14.06 -3.12 -4.30
CA GLN A 55 14.60 -1.76 -4.44
C GLN A 55 15.09 -1.18 -3.10
N GLY A 56 15.11 -1.95 -2.01
CA GLY A 56 15.46 -1.48 -0.67
C GLY A 56 16.88 -0.92 -0.58
N LEU A 57 17.83 -1.55 -1.29
CA LEU A 57 19.20 -1.05 -1.38
C LEU A 57 19.26 0.33 -2.07
N VAL A 58 18.49 0.51 -3.15
CA VAL A 58 18.41 1.79 -3.87
C VAL A 58 17.82 2.88 -2.97
N GLY A 59 16.81 2.55 -2.15
CA GLY A 59 16.24 3.45 -1.17
C GLY A 59 17.24 3.93 -0.12
N ILE A 60 18.05 3.02 0.43
CA ILE A 60 19.09 3.36 1.41
C ILE A 60 20.18 4.22 0.77
N ILE A 61 20.60 3.91 -0.47
CA ILE A 61 21.57 4.70 -1.23
C ILE A 61 21.05 6.13 -1.46
N ALA A 62 19.79 6.28 -1.87
CA ALA A 62 19.18 7.58 -2.07
C ALA A 62 19.16 8.41 -0.77
N LEU A 63 18.81 7.79 0.36
CA LEU A 63 18.83 8.45 1.68
C LEU A 63 20.24 8.90 2.07
N ALA A 64 21.25 8.06 1.86
CA ALA A 64 22.65 8.38 2.14
C ALA A 64 23.14 9.58 1.32
N ILE A 65 22.77 9.66 0.03
CA ILE A 65 23.09 10.81 -0.83
C ILE A 65 22.43 12.09 -0.31
N ILE A 66 21.16 12.02 0.09
CA ILE A 66 20.44 13.19 0.65
C ILE A 66 21.12 13.69 1.93
N ILE A 67 21.46 12.79 2.85
CA ILE A 67 22.15 13.13 4.11
C ILE A 67 23.53 13.72 3.81
N TRP A 68 24.28 13.12 2.89
CA TRP A 68 25.59 13.62 2.50
C TRP A 68 25.51 15.03 1.88
N LEU A 69 24.52 15.28 1.03
CA LEU A 69 24.30 16.60 0.43
C LEU A 69 23.94 17.64 1.50
N TYR A 70 23.13 17.26 2.49
CA TYR A 70 22.76 18.12 3.61
C TYR A 70 23.96 18.45 4.51
N ASN A 71 24.78 17.45 4.86
CA ASN A 71 25.98 17.62 5.70
C ASN A 71 27.15 18.32 4.99
N ARG A 72 27.07 18.52 3.67
CA ARG A 72 28.07 19.26 2.90
C ARG A 72 27.83 20.79 2.89
N ARG A 73 26.79 21.25 3.59
CA ARG A 73 26.59 22.66 3.96
C ARG A 73 27.22 22.97 5.32
#